data_AF-A0A1V4TSA1-F1
#
_entry.id   AF-A0A1V4TSA1-F1
#
_cell.length_a   1.000
_cell.length_b   1.000
_cell.length_c   1.000
_cell.angle_alpha   90.00
_cell.angle_beta   90.00
_cell.angle_gamma   90.00
#
_symmetry.space_group_name_H-M   'P 1'
#
loop_
_entity.id
_entity.type
_entity.pdbx_description
1 polymer ?
#
loop_
_entity_poly.entity_id
_entity_poly.type
_entity_poly.pdbx_seq_one_letter_code
_entity_poly.pdbx_strand_id
1 'polypeptide(L)'
;MDAGTFLLIASSGIVVVAISHFLDRIWASAVPFHAVYLFIRAPGVILHECAHILGCFLTGARIRNIVLFSQDGGSVTYSRPAIPFLGDVIISTAPLFVIPLALSVMTWFFAEYAGCVFPVFPVTLTSQATFMDLGGAISTLFFDNLVSRFNGWFLIYLYLTVSLVLSVAPSTQDMKNAAEGSLLLILAGIIVVWSGIPWAEAAAEELVRLLGYGFMMGLVFGLIAFIVSLPPAAWHLVRRGW
;
A
#
# COMPACT_ATOMS: atom_id res chain seq x y z
N MET A 1 17.24 7.99 16.71
CA MET A 1 17.07 6.98 15.64
C MET A 1 18.38 6.82 14.88
N ASP A 2 18.83 5.59 14.61
CA ASP A 2 19.98 5.40 13.73
C ASP A 2 19.61 5.65 12.25
N ALA A 3 20.57 6.15 11.46
CA ALA A 3 20.34 6.44 10.05
C ALA A 3 19.95 5.17 9.24
N GLY A 4 20.38 3.99 9.70
CA GLY A 4 20.09 2.71 9.06
C GLY A 4 18.60 2.36 9.08
N THR A 5 17.93 2.54 10.21
CA THR A 5 16.50 2.27 10.39
C THR A 5 15.65 3.18 9.51
N PHE A 6 16.00 4.47 9.44
CA PHE A 6 15.33 5.42 8.56
C PHE A 6 15.45 5.04 7.08
N LEU A 7 16.67 4.72 6.63
CA LEU A 7 16.93 4.30 5.25
C LEU A 7 16.20 3.00 4.92
N LEU A 8 16.14 2.04 5.85
CA LEU A 8 15.40 0.81 5.68
C LEU A 8 13.90 1.09 5.47
N ILE A 9 13.30 1.93 6.31
CA ILE A 9 11.88 2.30 6.20
C ILE A 9 11.61 3.02 4.87
N ALA A 10 12.43 4.00 4.50
CA ALA A 10 12.32 4.69 3.22
C ALA A 10 12.43 3.72 2.04
N SER A 11 13.40 2.79 2.08
CA SER A 11 13.58 1.77 1.05
C SER A 11 12.38 0.83 0.97
N SER A 12 11.76 0.46 2.09
CA SER A 12 10.57 -0.38 2.12
C SER A 12 9.37 0.29 1.44
N GLY A 13 9.17 1.59 1.66
CA GLY A 13 8.14 2.36 0.95
C GLY A 13 8.36 2.39 -0.56
N ILE A 14 9.60 2.58 -1.00
CA ILE A 14 9.98 2.51 -2.43
C ILE A 14 9.67 1.12 -3.00
N VAL A 15 10.02 0.05 -2.28
CA VAL A 15 9.76 -1.33 -2.70
C VAL A 15 8.26 -1.60 -2.81
N VAL A 16 7.44 -1.14 -1.86
CA VAL A 16 5.97 -1.27 -1.91
C VAL A 16 5.39 -0.60 -3.16
N VAL A 17 5.80 0.64 -3.43
CA VAL A 17 5.37 1.37 -4.63
C VAL A 17 5.84 0.67 -5.92
N ALA A 18 7.08 0.18 -5.94
CA ALA A 18 7.64 -0.52 -7.09
C ALA A 18 6.90 -1.84 -7.37
N ILE A 19 6.60 -2.64 -6.33
CA ILE A 19 5.79 -3.86 -6.44
C ILE A 19 4.41 -3.52 -6.99
N SER A 20 3.72 -2.52 -6.42
CA SER A 20 2.38 -2.12 -6.87
C SER A 20 2.37 -1.72 -8.35
N HIS A 21 3.30 -0.86 -8.80
CA HIS A 21 3.43 -0.50 -10.22
C HIS A 21 3.79 -1.68 -11.13
N PHE A 22 4.66 -2.57 -10.67
CA PHE A 22 5.04 -3.76 -11.43
C PHE A 22 3.84 -4.68 -11.63
N LEU A 23 3.07 -4.92 -10.57
CA LEU A 23 1.86 -5.73 -10.63
C LEU A 23 0.79 -5.09 -11.52
N ASP A 24 0.57 -3.78 -11.44
CA ASP A 24 -0.40 -3.08 -12.30
C ASP A 24 -0.06 -3.27 -13.79
N ARG A 25 1.23 -3.16 -14.16
CA ARG A 25 1.70 -3.44 -15.52
C ARG A 25 1.50 -4.90 -15.94
N ILE A 26 1.78 -5.86 -15.04
CA ILE A 26 1.53 -7.27 -15.32
C ILE A 26 0.06 -7.49 -15.59
N TRP A 27 -0.83 -7.04 -14.72
CA TRP A 27 -2.27 -7.28 -14.85
C TRP A 27 -2.85 -6.60 -16.08
N ALA A 28 -2.47 -5.35 -16.36
CA ALA A 28 -2.89 -4.62 -17.55
C ALA A 28 -2.46 -5.31 -18.85
N SER A 29 -1.33 -6.04 -18.84
CA SER A 29 -0.78 -6.72 -20.01
C SER A 29 -1.21 -8.20 -20.13
N ALA A 30 -1.46 -8.87 -19.01
CA ALA A 30 -1.83 -10.28 -18.94
C ALA A 30 -3.31 -10.53 -19.22
N VAL A 31 -4.19 -9.62 -18.76
CA VAL A 31 -5.64 -9.79 -18.90
C VAL A 31 -6.07 -9.39 -20.31
N PRO A 32 -6.66 -10.31 -21.11
CA PRO A 32 -6.99 -10.04 -22.51
C PRO A 32 -8.16 -9.07 -22.68
N PHE A 33 -9.08 -9.01 -21.71
CA PHE A 33 -10.27 -8.19 -21.77
C PHE A 33 -10.15 -7.01 -20.81
N HIS A 34 -10.16 -5.80 -21.36
CA HIS A 34 -10.04 -4.57 -20.58
C HIS A 34 -11.10 -4.46 -19.48
N ALA A 35 -12.34 -4.91 -19.73
CA ALA A 35 -13.41 -4.92 -18.73
C ALA A 35 -13.10 -5.79 -17.50
N VAL A 36 -12.40 -6.92 -17.68
CA VAL A 36 -12.00 -7.81 -16.57
C VAL A 36 -10.91 -7.15 -15.74
N TYR A 37 -9.93 -6.52 -16.39
CA TYR A 37 -8.90 -5.73 -15.72
C TYR A 37 -9.51 -4.61 -14.88
N LEU A 38 -10.45 -3.86 -15.46
CA LEU A 38 -11.19 -2.80 -14.77
C LEU A 38 -11.96 -3.35 -13.56
N PHE A 39 -12.66 -4.48 -13.70
CA PHE A 39 -13.36 -5.13 -12.58
C PHE A 39 -12.42 -5.56 -11.44
N ILE A 40 -11.23 -6.07 -11.78
CA ILE A 40 -10.21 -6.45 -10.80
C ILE A 40 -9.69 -5.23 -10.05
N ARG A 41 -9.48 -4.12 -10.76
CA ARG A 41 -8.90 -2.89 -10.19
C ARG A 41 -9.92 -2.04 -9.42
N ALA A 42 -11.21 -2.17 -9.71
CA ALA A 42 -12.25 -1.25 -9.24
C ALA A 42 -12.30 -1.07 -7.71
N PRO A 43 -12.33 -2.12 -6.86
CA PRO A 43 -12.31 -1.94 -5.40
C PRO A 43 -11.11 -1.12 -4.90
N GLY A 44 -9.92 -1.41 -5.44
CA GLY A 44 -8.69 -0.67 -5.18
C GLY A 44 -8.79 0.81 -5.51
N VAL A 45 -9.21 1.14 -6.72
CA VAL A 45 -9.32 2.52 -7.19
C VAL A 45 -10.35 3.30 -6.38
N ILE A 46 -11.50 2.69 -6.09
CA ILE A 46 -12.54 3.33 -5.26
C ILE A 46 -11.97 3.68 -3.88
N LEU A 47 -11.27 2.74 -3.23
CA LEU A 47 -10.69 2.99 -1.92
C LEU A 47 -9.56 4.02 -1.98
N HIS A 48 -8.76 4.02 -3.04
CA HIS A 48 -7.71 5.00 -3.29
C HIS A 48 -8.28 6.43 -3.34
N GLU A 49 -9.33 6.66 -4.13
CA GLU A 49 -9.99 7.96 -4.19
C GLU A 49 -10.66 8.32 -2.85
N CYS A 50 -11.25 7.34 -2.16
CA CYS A 50 -11.77 7.56 -0.80
C CYS A 50 -10.67 7.99 0.18
N ALA A 51 -9.44 7.50 0.04
CA ALA A 51 -8.31 7.92 0.86
C ALA A 51 -7.95 9.39 0.61
N HIS A 52 -7.95 9.84 -0.66
CA HIS A 52 -7.79 11.26 -0.98
C HIS A 52 -8.91 12.13 -0.40
N ILE A 53 -10.15 11.68 -0.47
CA ILE A 53 -11.32 12.36 0.13
C ILE A 53 -11.12 12.50 1.65
N LEU A 54 -10.70 11.42 2.32
CA LEU A 54 -10.38 11.44 3.76
C LEU A 54 -9.26 12.45 4.06
N GLY A 55 -8.19 12.43 3.27
CA GLY A 55 -7.12 13.43 3.35
C GLY A 55 -7.65 14.86 3.23
N CYS A 56 -8.54 15.12 2.26
CA CYS A 56 -9.13 16.44 2.06
C CYS A 56 -9.92 16.90 3.29
N PHE A 57 -10.68 16.02 3.92
CA PHE A 57 -11.41 16.34 5.16
C PHE A 57 -10.46 16.65 6.32
N LEU A 58 -9.40 15.87 6.48
CA LEU A 58 -8.41 16.09 7.54
C LEU A 58 -7.66 17.42 7.39
N THR A 59 -7.43 17.87 6.16
CA THR A 59 -6.66 19.09 5.87
C THR A 59 -7.53 20.31 5.58
N GLY A 60 -8.86 20.17 5.65
CA GLY A 60 -9.81 21.25 5.34
C GLY A 60 -9.83 21.67 3.85
N ALA A 61 -9.38 20.81 2.94
CA ALA A 61 -9.49 21.06 1.50
C ALA A 61 -10.93 20.85 1.03
N ARG A 62 -11.44 21.75 0.18
CA ARG A 62 -12.80 21.62 -0.38
C ARG A 62 -12.76 20.77 -1.64
N ILE A 63 -13.47 19.65 -1.61
CA ILE A 63 -13.62 18.75 -2.77
C ILE A 63 -14.52 19.42 -3.82
N ARG A 64 -14.09 19.41 -5.09
CA ARG A 64 -14.80 20.04 -6.22
C ARG A 64 -15.46 19.01 -7.13
N ASN A 65 -14.77 17.92 -7.43
CA ASN A 65 -15.27 16.83 -8.26
C ASN A 65 -14.67 15.51 -7.78
N ILE A 66 -15.49 14.44 -7.84
CA ILE A 66 -15.13 13.08 -7.46
C ILE A 66 -15.54 12.16 -8.61
N VAL A 67 -14.56 11.43 -9.15
CA VAL A 67 -14.77 10.32 -10.06
C VAL A 67 -14.13 9.10 -9.42
N LEU A 68 -14.93 8.23 -8.79
CA LEU A 68 -14.39 7.09 -8.05
C LEU A 68 -13.87 5.98 -8.98
N PHE A 69 -14.41 5.87 -10.19
CA PHE A 69 -14.00 4.85 -11.14
C PHE A 69 -14.41 5.23 -12.57
N SER A 70 -13.46 5.17 -13.49
CA SER A 70 -13.67 5.35 -14.93
C SER A 70 -12.69 4.47 -15.72
N GLN A 71 -12.78 4.46 -17.04
CA GLN A 71 -11.84 3.72 -17.90
C GLN A 71 -10.39 4.20 -17.71
N ASP A 72 -10.21 5.49 -17.40
CA ASP A 72 -8.90 6.10 -17.16
C ASP A 72 -8.48 6.05 -15.68
N GLY A 73 -9.29 5.45 -14.81
CA GLY A 73 -9.08 5.38 -13.36
C GLY A 73 -9.99 6.31 -12.55
N GLY A 74 -9.59 6.59 -11.31
CA GLY A 74 -10.27 7.52 -10.43
C GLY A 74 -9.64 8.92 -10.48
N SER A 75 -10.36 9.92 -9.98
CA SER A 75 -9.80 11.24 -9.69
C SER A 75 -10.61 12.00 -8.65
N VAL A 76 -9.91 12.69 -7.76
CA VAL A 76 -10.49 13.67 -6.83
C VAL A 76 -9.83 15.02 -7.08
N THR A 77 -10.63 16.03 -7.41
CA THR A 77 -10.15 17.42 -7.54
C THR A 77 -10.56 18.22 -6.31
N TYR A 78 -9.63 19.00 -5.76
CA TYR A 78 -9.82 19.73 -4.51
C TYR A 78 -9.17 21.11 -4.56
N SER A 79 -9.60 22.02 -3.68
CA SER A 79 -8.94 23.31 -3.47
C SER A 79 -7.68 23.15 -2.64
N ARG A 80 -6.80 24.16 -2.60
CA ARG A 80 -5.67 24.16 -1.66
C ARG A 80 -6.14 23.85 -0.22
N PRO A 81 -5.40 23.00 0.51
CA PRO A 81 -5.72 22.67 1.90
C PRO A 81 -5.53 23.88 2.82
N ALA A 82 -6.15 23.84 4.00
CA ALA A 82 -6.02 24.89 5.01
C ALA A 82 -4.60 25.01 5.56
N ILE A 83 -3.84 23.91 5.55
CA ILE A 83 -2.42 23.86 5.92
C ILE A 83 -1.61 23.67 4.62
N PRO A 84 -1.03 24.72 4.03
CA PRO A 84 -0.28 24.63 2.79
C PRO A 84 0.91 23.67 2.91
N PHE A 85 1.27 23.02 1.80
CA PHE A 85 2.36 22.02 1.69
C PHE A 85 2.13 20.73 2.49
N LEU A 86 1.90 20.81 3.80
CA LEU A 86 1.63 19.64 4.63
C LEU A 86 0.31 18.98 4.25
N GLY A 87 -0.73 19.77 3.97
CA GLY A 87 -2.00 19.24 3.54
C GLY A 87 -1.90 18.51 2.19
N ASP A 88 -1.08 19.00 1.26
CA ASP A 88 -0.87 18.35 -0.03
C ASP A 88 -0.15 17.02 0.12
N VAL A 89 0.81 16.91 1.06
CA VAL A 89 1.45 15.63 1.41
C VAL A 89 0.43 14.67 2.00
N ILE A 90 -0.36 15.12 2.99
CA ILE A 90 -1.36 14.26 3.65
C ILE A 90 -2.36 13.72 2.62
N ILE A 91 -2.91 14.59 1.76
CA ILE A 91 -3.86 14.16 0.72
C ILE A 91 -3.19 13.20 -0.26
N SER A 92 -2.02 13.55 -0.80
CA SER A 92 -1.36 12.79 -1.87
C SER A 92 -0.81 11.45 -1.40
N THR A 93 -0.43 11.34 -0.12
CA THR A 93 0.09 10.09 0.47
C THR A 93 -0.96 9.29 1.23
N ALA A 94 -2.20 9.79 1.38
CA ALA A 94 -3.26 9.10 2.10
C ALA A 94 -3.48 7.64 1.63
N PRO A 95 -3.50 7.31 0.31
CA PRO A 95 -3.66 5.93 -0.14
C PRO A 95 -2.59 4.97 0.38
N LEU A 96 -1.35 5.44 0.57
CA LEU A 96 -0.23 4.63 1.09
C LEU A 96 -0.45 4.14 2.52
N PHE A 97 -1.34 4.79 3.29
CA PHE A 97 -1.67 4.40 4.67
C PHE A 97 -3.06 3.79 4.78
N VAL A 98 -4.05 4.38 4.10
CA VAL A 98 -5.44 3.91 4.17
C VAL A 98 -5.60 2.52 3.57
N ILE A 99 -4.89 2.22 2.46
CA ILE A 99 -5.02 0.90 1.83
C ILE A 99 -4.41 -0.23 2.69
N PRO A 100 -3.17 -0.13 3.23
CA PRO A 100 -2.66 -1.12 4.17
C PRO A 100 -3.52 -1.26 5.43
N LEU A 101 -4.09 -0.17 5.93
CA LEU A 101 -5.03 -0.22 7.05
C LEU A 101 -6.30 -0.99 6.68
N ALA A 102 -6.91 -0.71 5.54
CA ALA A 102 -8.09 -1.43 5.06
C ALA A 102 -7.81 -2.91 4.82
N LEU A 103 -6.63 -3.25 4.27
CA LEU A 103 -6.18 -4.63 4.13
C LEU A 103 -6.02 -5.33 5.49
N SER A 104 -5.55 -4.61 6.51
CA SER A 104 -5.45 -5.14 7.89
C SER A 104 -6.82 -5.40 8.50
N VAL A 105 -7.76 -4.46 8.34
CA VAL A 105 -9.16 -4.64 8.78
C VAL A 105 -9.83 -5.79 8.04
N MET A 106 -9.59 -5.90 6.73
CA MET A 106 -10.09 -7.02 5.91
C MET A 106 -9.50 -8.35 6.39
N THR A 107 -8.21 -8.41 6.66
CA THR A 107 -7.54 -9.60 7.20
C THR A 107 -8.21 -10.04 8.50
N TRP A 108 -8.41 -9.10 9.44
CA TRP A 108 -9.14 -9.37 10.68
C TRP A 108 -10.56 -9.89 10.43
N PHE A 109 -11.32 -9.24 9.54
CA PHE A 109 -12.68 -9.64 9.22
C PHE A 109 -12.76 -11.07 8.65
N PHE A 110 -11.88 -11.40 7.70
CA PHE A 110 -11.83 -12.75 7.12
C PHE A 110 -11.34 -13.80 8.12
N ALA A 111 -10.48 -13.42 9.07
CA ALA A 111 -10.03 -14.29 10.14
C ALA A 111 -11.19 -14.65 11.08
N GLU A 112 -11.88 -13.63 11.58
CA GLU A 112 -12.92 -13.75 12.60
C GLU A 112 -14.22 -14.34 12.05
N TYR A 113 -14.67 -13.86 10.89
CA TYR A 113 -16.01 -14.14 10.38
C TYR A 113 -16.04 -15.10 9.20
N ALA A 114 -14.95 -15.22 8.43
CA ALA A 114 -14.89 -16.08 7.25
C ALA A 114 -14.05 -17.35 7.45
N GLY A 115 -13.51 -17.57 8.66
CA GLY A 115 -12.74 -18.77 9.02
C GLY A 115 -11.41 -18.91 8.26
N CYS A 116 -10.88 -17.81 7.73
CA CYS A 116 -9.55 -17.81 7.11
C CYS A 116 -8.48 -17.85 8.20
N VAL A 117 -7.40 -18.61 7.98
CA VAL A 117 -6.30 -18.71 8.94
C VAL A 117 -5.18 -17.78 8.52
N PHE A 118 -4.79 -16.85 9.39
CA PHE A 118 -3.67 -15.95 9.12
C PHE A 118 -2.54 -16.18 10.11
N PRO A 119 -1.31 -16.44 9.64
CA PRO A 119 -0.16 -16.51 10.52
C PRO A 119 0.24 -15.11 11.00
N VAL A 120 1.01 -15.07 12.07
CA VAL A 120 1.61 -13.82 12.56
C VAL A 120 2.75 -13.44 11.60
N PHE A 121 2.65 -12.25 11.01
CA PHE A 121 3.71 -11.70 10.15
C PHE A 121 4.76 -10.95 10.98
N PRO A 122 6.04 -10.96 10.55
CA PRO A 122 7.06 -10.16 11.20
C PRO A 122 6.76 -8.66 11.03
N VAL A 123 6.91 -7.91 12.11
CA VAL A 123 6.61 -6.47 12.17
C VAL A 123 7.72 -5.63 11.54
N THR A 124 8.94 -6.16 11.46
CA THR A 124 10.11 -5.49 10.85
C THR A 124 11.02 -6.51 10.16
N LEU A 125 11.76 -6.06 9.15
CA LEU A 125 12.74 -6.87 8.42
C LEU A 125 14.16 -6.43 8.75
N THR A 126 14.66 -6.89 9.89
CA THR A 126 15.98 -6.48 10.41
C THR A 126 17.08 -7.51 10.18
N SER A 127 16.72 -8.75 9.81
CA SER A 127 17.69 -9.83 9.64
C SER A 127 17.26 -10.84 8.58
N GLN A 128 18.21 -11.64 8.08
CA GLN A 128 17.93 -12.74 7.16
C GLN A 128 16.90 -13.74 7.74
N ALA A 129 16.93 -13.98 9.06
CA ALA A 129 15.95 -14.84 9.72
C ALA A 129 14.53 -14.30 9.55
N THR A 130 14.31 -13.00 9.77
CA THR A 130 12.98 -12.37 9.59
C THR A 130 12.44 -12.45 8.16
N PHE A 131 13.32 -12.49 7.15
CA PHE A 131 12.91 -12.74 5.76
C PHE A 131 12.46 -14.19 5.53
N MET A 132 13.16 -15.16 6.11
CA MET A 132 12.77 -16.57 6.04
C MET A 132 11.45 -16.81 6.77
N ASP A 133 11.26 -16.19 7.94
CA ASP A 133 10.02 -16.24 8.71
C ASP A 133 8.84 -15.66 7.92
N LEU A 134 9.06 -14.53 7.21
CA LEU A 134 8.06 -13.95 6.32
C LEU A 134 7.66 -14.93 5.20
N GLY A 135 8.65 -15.56 4.55
CA GLY A 135 8.40 -16.55 3.51
C GLY A 135 7.64 -17.78 4.03
N GLY A 136 8.00 -18.25 5.23
CA GLY A 136 7.31 -19.35 5.92
C GLY A 136 5.87 -18.99 6.30
N ALA A 137 5.64 -17.77 6.81
CA ALA A 137 4.31 -17.27 7.14
C ALA A 137 3.43 -17.18 5.87
N ILE A 138 3.92 -16.59 4.79
CA ILE A 138 3.16 -16.52 3.53
C ILE A 138 2.87 -17.93 2.98
N SER A 139 3.83 -18.84 3.04
CA SER A 139 3.62 -20.24 2.59
C SER A 139 2.54 -20.94 3.42
N THR A 140 2.58 -20.76 4.74
CA THR A 140 1.59 -21.32 5.67
C THR A 140 0.19 -20.74 5.41
N LEU A 141 0.10 -19.43 5.16
CA LEU A 141 -1.15 -18.76 4.78
C LEU A 141 -1.82 -19.45 3.59
N PHE A 142 -1.08 -19.67 2.50
CA PHE A 142 -1.63 -20.31 1.31
C PHE A 142 -1.93 -21.80 1.55
N PHE A 143 -1.03 -22.54 2.20
CA PHE A 143 -1.22 -23.97 2.46
C PHE A 143 -2.45 -24.24 3.33
N ASP A 144 -2.61 -23.51 4.44
CA ASP A 144 -3.72 -23.73 5.36
C ASP A 144 -5.07 -23.41 4.70
N ASN A 145 -5.16 -22.30 3.97
CA ASN A 145 -6.42 -21.85 3.39
C ASN A 145 -6.77 -22.52 2.06
N LEU A 146 -5.81 -22.85 1.20
CA LEU A 146 -6.10 -23.43 -0.11
C LEU A 146 -5.96 -24.94 -0.16
N VAL A 147 -5.02 -25.53 0.59
CA VAL A 147 -4.68 -26.96 0.49
C VAL A 147 -5.27 -27.75 1.65
N SER A 148 -5.01 -27.34 2.89
CA SER A 148 -5.45 -28.09 4.07
C SER A 148 -6.96 -28.01 4.29
N ARG A 149 -7.52 -26.81 4.25
CA ARG A 149 -8.95 -26.58 4.58
C ARG A 149 -9.82 -26.27 3.38
N PHE A 150 -9.23 -25.81 2.27
CA PHE A 150 -9.91 -25.22 1.13
C PHE A 150 -11.06 -24.26 1.54
N ASN A 151 -10.70 -23.04 1.90
CA ASN A 151 -11.64 -21.99 2.25
C ASN A 151 -11.96 -21.10 1.03
N GLY A 152 -13.16 -21.23 0.47
CA GLY A 152 -13.59 -20.43 -0.69
C GLY A 152 -13.59 -18.91 -0.44
N TRP A 153 -13.81 -18.47 0.80
CA TRP A 153 -13.72 -17.05 1.16
C TRP A 153 -12.31 -16.50 1.00
N PHE A 154 -11.29 -17.34 1.14
CA PHE A 154 -9.91 -16.94 0.93
C PHE A 154 -9.65 -16.51 -0.51
N LEU A 155 -10.38 -17.04 -1.51
CA LEU A 155 -10.27 -16.58 -2.90
C LEU A 155 -10.79 -15.14 -3.07
N ILE A 156 -11.87 -14.78 -2.36
CA ILE A 156 -12.38 -13.41 -2.35
C ILE A 156 -11.39 -12.49 -1.65
N TYR A 157 -10.80 -12.93 -0.53
CA TYR A 157 -9.72 -12.21 0.15
C TYR A 157 -8.52 -11.96 -0.78
N LEU A 158 -8.07 -12.95 -1.55
CA LEU A 158 -6.98 -12.79 -2.51
C LEU A 158 -7.33 -11.81 -3.64
N TYR A 159 -8.56 -11.89 -4.17
CA TYR A 159 -9.06 -10.93 -5.15
C TYR A 159 -9.02 -9.49 -4.63
N LEU A 160 -9.56 -9.25 -3.43
CA LEU A 160 -9.55 -7.91 -2.82
C LEU A 160 -8.13 -7.45 -2.50
N THR A 161 -7.26 -8.36 -2.04
CA THR A 161 -5.85 -8.07 -1.76
C THR A 161 -5.13 -7.59 -3.02
N VAL A 162 -5.27 -8.32 -4.14
CA VAL A 162 -4.72 -7.90 -5.43
C VAL A 162 -5.30 -6.55 -5.83
N SER A 163 -6.62 -6.40 -5.84
CA SER A 163 -7.30 -5.16 -6.23
C SER A 163 -6.75 -3.93 -5.51
N LEU A 164 -6.65 -4.03 -4.17
CA LEU A 164 -6.16 -2.97 -3.30
C LEU A 164 -4.68 -2.70 -3.53
N VAL A 165 -3.83 -3.74 -3.58
CA VAL A 165 -2.38 -3.59 -3.83
C VAL A 165 -2.08 -2.96 -5.18
N LEU A 166 -2.84 -3.27 -6.23
CA LEU A 166 -2.71 -2.63 -7.55
C LEU A 166 -2.97 -1.12 -7.50
N SER A 167 -3.67 -0.65 -6.47
CA SER A 167 -4.04 0.76 -6.29
C SER A 167 -3.29 1.42 -5.14
N VAL A 168 -2.25 0.80 -4.57
CA VAL A 168 -1.44 1.43 -3.50
C VAL A 168 -0.53 2.52 -4.06
N ALA A 169 0.07 2.30 -5.24
CA ALA A 169 1.04 3.24 -5.79
C ALA A 169 0.40 4.62 -6.07
N PRO A 170 1.02 5.72 -5.60
CA PRO A 170 0.54 7.07 -5.89
C PRO A 170 0.65 7.36 -7.39
N SER A 171 -0.25 8.19 -7.91
CA SER A 171 -0.15 8.66 -9.29
C SER A 171 1.04 9.60 -9.46
N THR A 172 1.46 9.85 -10.71
CA THR A 172 2.50 10.86 -11.00
C THR A 172 2.07 12.26 -10.54
N GLN A 173 0.77 12.55 -10.51
CA GLN A 173 0.27 13.82 -9.99
C GLN A 173 0.41 13.90 -8.46
N ASP A 174 0.07 12.81 -7.75
CA ASP A 174 0.21 12.75 -6.30
C ASP A 174 1.66 12.87 -5.87
N MET A 175 2.58 12.21 -6.58
CA MET A 175 4.01 12.36 -6.32
C MET A 175 4.49 13.80 -6.49
N LYS A 176 4.03 14.51 -7.54
CA LYS A 176 4.38 15.92 -7.76
C LYS A 176 3.82 16.81 -6.65
N ASN A 177 2.56 16.60 -6.25
CA ASN A 177 1.91 17.35 -5.20
C ASN A 177 2.58 17.11 -3.83
N ALA A 178 3.01 15.87 -3.56
CA ALA A 178 3.69 15.50 -2.32
C ALA A 178 5.16 15.96 -2.28
N ALA A 179 5.83 16.17 -3.42
CA ALA A 179 7.27 16.35 -3.47
C ALA A 179 7.76 17.55 -2.64
N GLU A 180 7.14 18.72 -2.82
CA GLU A 180 7.53 19.95 -2.10
C GLU A 180 7.34 19.79 -0.59
N GLY A 181 6.17 19.33 -0.15
CA GLY A 181 5.92 19.14 1.27
C GLY A 181 6.74 17.98 1.87
N SER A 182 7.03 16.93 1.11
CA SER A 182 7.90 15.83 1.57
C SER A 182 9.33 16.30 1.79
N LEU A 183 9.85 17.16 0.92
CA LEU A 183 11.15 17.79 1.11
C LEU A 183 11.17 18.64 2.39
N LEU A 184 10.13 19.44 2.63
CA LEU A 184 10.00 20.23 3.86
C LEU A 184 9.93 19.35 5.11
N LEU A 185 9.20 18.23 5.06
CA LEU A 185 9.12 17.28 6.17
C LEU A 185 10.46 16.61 6.47
N ILE A 186 11.22 16.23 5.44
CA ILE A 186 12.57 15.66 5.60
C ILE A 186 13.49 16.68 6.27
N LEU A 187 13.49 17.93 5.79
CA LEU A 187 14.31 19.00 6.38
C LEU A 187 13.90 19.28 7.83
N ALA A 188 12.60 19.34 8.12
CA ALA A 188 12.10 19.50 9.48
C ALA A 188 12.53 18.34 10.39
N GLY A 189 12.48 17.10 9.90
CA GLY A 189 12.95 15.93 10.63
C GLY A 189 14.44 16.00 10.97
N ILE A 190 15.29 16.43 10.01
CA ILE A 190 16.73 16.63 10.26
C ILE A 190 16.96 17.70 11.33
N ILE A 191 16.24 18.83 11.25
CA ILE A 191 16.35 19.91 12.24
C ILE A 191 15.93 19.42 13.63
N VAL A 192 14.83 18.65 13.73
CA VAL A 192 14.36 18.07 14.99
C VAL A 192 15.43 17.18 15.61
N VAL A 193 16.03 16.27 14.83
CA VAL A 193 17.10 15.38 15.31
C VAL A 193 18.36 16.15 15.70
N TRP A 194 18.70 17.24 15.00
CA TRP A 194 19.86 18.07 15.34
C TRP A 194 19.61 19.00 16.53
N SER A 195 18.35 19.28 16.86
CA SER A 195 18.01 20.21 17.94
C SER A 195 18.35 19.67 19.34
N GLY A 196 18.48 18.35 19.51
CA GLY A 196 18.71 17.74 20.82
C GLY A 196 17.50 17.81 21.76
N ILE A 197 16.32 18.19 21.25
CA ILE A 197 15.11 18.39 22.06
C ILE A 197 14.43 17.03 22.28
N PRO A 198 14.40 16.48 23.51
CA PRO A 198 14.03 15.08 23.73
C PRO A 198 12.60 14.72 23.30
N TRP A 199 11.63 15.61 23.53
CA TRP A 199 10.24 15.35 23.17
C TRP A 199 10.01 15.38 21.65
N ALA A 200 10.75 16.21 20.93
CA ALA A 200 10.62 16.35 19.49
C ALA A 200 11.26 15.15 18.78
N GLU A 201 12.41 14.69 19.28
CA GLU A 201 13.04 13.45 18.84
C GLU A 201 12.13 12.24 19.07
N ALA A 202 11.56 12.11 20.27
CA ALA A 202 10.62 11.03 20.58
C ALA A 202 9.40 11.02 19.64
N ALA A 203 8.85 12.20 19.32
CA ALA A 203 7.74 12.33 18.38
C ALA A 203 8.14 11.93 16.95
N ALA A 204 9.34 12.32 16.50
CA ALA A 204 9.85 11.94 15.19
C ALA A 204 10.13 10.42 15.08
N GLU A 205 10.67 9.82 16.15
CA GLU A 205 10.89 8.38 16.22
C GLU A 205 9.58 7.59 16.16
N GLU A 206 8.56 8.04 16.90
CA GLU A 206 7.24 7.42 16.86
C GLU A 206 6.60 7.54 15.48
N LEU A 207 6.72 8.70 14.82
CA LEU A 207 6.24 8.89 13.46
C LEU A 207 6.91 7.92 12.49
N VAL A 208 8.24 7.83 12.52
CA VAL A 208 9.00 6.93 11.64
C VAL A 208 8.66 5.47 11.93
N ARG A 209 8.46 5.09 13.20
CA ARG A 209 8.02 3.75 13.58
C ARG A 209 6.65 3.41 13.00
N LEU A 210 5.68 4.33 13.07
CA LEU A 210 4.35 4.17 12.47
C LEU A 210 4.42 4.03 10.95
N LEU A 211 5.27 4.83 10.29
CA LEU A 211 5.55 4.69 8.85
C LEU A 211 6.13 3.29 8.53
N GLY A 212 7.07 2.83 9.34
CA GLY A 212 7.67 1.50 9.22
C GLY A 212 6.63 0.38 9.28
N TYR A 213 5.67 0.46 10.20
CA TYR A 213 4.56 -0.50 10.26
C TYR A 213 3.67 -0.45 9.03
N GLY A 214 3.30 0.75 8.56
CA GLY A 214 2.50 0.92 7.35
C GLY A 214 3.17 0.30 6.12
N PHE A 215 4.46 0.57 5.91
CA PHE A 215 5.21 0.01 4.78
C PHE A 215 5.47 -1.48 4.93
N MET A 216 5.72 -1.99 6.14
CA MET A 216 5.86 -3.43 6.35
C MET A 216 4.56 -4.17 6.00
N MET A 217 3.42 -3.66 6.44
CA MET A 217 2.12 -4.21 6.06
C MET A 217 1.90 -4.14 4.55
N GLY A 218 2.21 -2.99 3.92
CA GLY A 218 2.17 -2.84 2.47
C GLY A 218 3.05 -3.87 1.74
N LEU A 219 4.22 -4.19 2.29
CA LEU A 219 5.13 -5.18 1.72
C LEU A 219 4.59 -6.60 1.84
N VAL A 220 4.05 -6.98 3.00
CA VAL A 220 3.41 -8.30 3.21
C VAL A 220 2.29 -8.52 2.20
N PHE A 221 1.36 -7.57 2.08
CA PHE A 221 0.26 -7.68 1.12
C PHE A 221 0.76 -7.60 -0.33
N GLY A 222 1.79 -6.80 -0.59
CA GLY A 222 2.48 -6.72 -1.88
C GLY A 222 3.03 -8.08 -2.32
N LEU A 223 3.67 -8.83 -1.41
CA LEU A 223 4.20 -10.17 -1.68
C LEU A 223 3.10 -11.20 -1.87
N ILE A 224 2.02 -11.14 -1.08
CA ILE A 224 0.85 -12.01 -1.28
C ILE A 224 0.25 -11.77 -2.67
N ALA A 225 -0.01 -10.52 -3.04
CA ALA A 225 -0.52 -10.16 -4.35
C ALA A 225 0.46 -10.56 -5.48
N PHE A 226 1.77 -10.43 -5.25
CA PHE A 226 2.79 -10.87 -6.19
C PHE A 226 2.71 -12.37 -6.48
N ILE A 227 2.60 -13.21 -5.44
CA ILE A 227 2.43 -14.67 -5.60
C ILE A 227 1.17 -15.00 -6.39
N VAL A 228 0.04 -14.36 -6.07
CA VAL A 228 -1.22 -14.53 -6.82
C VAL A 228 -1.08 -14.11 -8.28
N SER A 229 -0.19 -13.16 -8.57
CA SER A 229 0.04 -12.62 -9.91
C SER A 229 1.04 -13.43 -10.74
N LEU A 230 1.71 -14.44 -10.16
CA LEU A 230 2.67 -15.28 -10.88
C LEU A 230 2.03 -16.06 -12.05
N PRO A 231 0.85 -16.71 -11.91
CA PRO A 231 0.25 -17.42 -13.04
C PRO A 231 -0.16 -16.48 -14.20
N PRO A 232 -0.84 -15.32 -13.98
CA PRO A 232 -1.07 -14.33 -15.04
C PRO A 232 0.22 -13.81 -15.69
N ALA A 233 1.28 -13.58 -14.89
CA ALA A 233 2.57 -13.14 -15.40
C ALA A 233 3.23 -14.20 -16.30
N ALA A 234 3.24 -15.46 -15.87
CA ALA A 234 3.75 -16.58 -16.64
C ALA A 234 2.96 -16.75 -17.95
N TRP A 235 1.64 -16.66 -17.90
CA TRP A 235 0.78 -16.68 -19.09
C TRP A 235 1.11 -15.56 -20.07
N HIS A 236 1.33 -14.34 -19.56
CA HIS A 236 1.72 -13.20 -20.39
C HIS A 236 3.07 -13.40 -21.08
N LEU A 237 4.06 -13.92 -20.35
CA LEU A 237 5.39 -14.22 -20.90
C LEU A 237 5.31 -15.29 -21.99
N VAL A 238 4.54 -16.36 -21.77
CA VAL A 238 4.29 -17.41 -22.78
C VAL A 238 3.62 -16.83 -24.03
N ARG A 239 2.72 -15.84 -23.87
CA ARG A 239 2.03 -15.21 -25.00
C ARG A 239 2.89 -14.22 -25.78
N ARG A 240 3.84 -13.54 -25.13
CA ARG A 240 4.77 -12.58 -25.78
C ARG A 240 6.00 -13.22 -26.40
N GLY A 241 6.27 -14.46 -26.01
CA GLY A 241 7.31 -15.33 -26.53
C GLY A 241 8.74 -14.95 -26.17
N TRP A 242 9.67 -15.88 -25.96
CA TRP A 242 9.63 -17.34 -26.22
C TRP A 242 8.80 -17.75 -27.44
#